data_AF-A0AA50LXR3-F1
#
_entry.id   AF-A0AA50LXR3-F1
#
_cell.length_a   1.000
_cell.length_b   1.000
_cell.length_c   1.000
_cell.angle_alpha   90.00
_cell.angle_beta   90.00
_cell.angle_gamma   90.00
#
_symmetry.space_group_name_H-M   'P 1'
#
loop_
_entity.id
_entity.type
_entity.pdbx_description
1 polymer ?
#
loop_
_entity_poly.entity_id
_entity_poly.type
_entity_poly.pdbx_seq_one_letter_code
_entity_poly.pdbx_strand_id
1 'polypeptide(L)' 'PVALAKVDCTEGGKSTCEKFSVSGYPTLKIFRKGELSQEYNGPRES' A
#
# COMPACT_ATOMS: atom_id res chain seq x y z
N PRO A 1 -4.65 17.16 -6.17
CA PRO A 1 -4.39 16.51 -4.87
C PRO A 1 -4.29 14.98 -5.04
N VAL A 2 -3.31 14.35 -4.38
CA VAL A 2 -3.17 12.88 -4.34
C VAL A 2 -3.73 12.40 -3.01
N ALA A 3 -4.68 11.47 -3.04
CA ALA A 3 -5.23 10.87 -1.83
C ALA A 3 -4.24 9.86 -1.23
N LEU A 4 -4.07 9.91 0.09
CA LEU A 4 -3.33 8.91 0.85
C LEU A 4 -4.32 8.06 1.63
N ALA A 5 -4.08 6.75 1.65
CA ALA A 5 -4.87 5.79 2.40
C ALA A 5 -3.93 4.86 3.16
N LYS A 6 -4.42 4.34 4.29
CA LYS A 6 -3.76 3.27 5.05
C LYS A 6 -4.67 2.05 5.08
N VAL A 7 -4.06 0.88 5.05
CA VAL A 7 -4.74 -0.41 5.20
C VAL A 7 -4.06 -1.12 6.35
N ASP A 8 -4.84 -1.50 7.37
CA ASP A 8 -4.32 -2.34 8.46
C ASP A 8 -4.37 -3.81 8.04
N CYS A 9 -3.21 -4.38 7.76
CA CYS A 9 -3.08 -5.76 7.33
C CYS A 9 -3.30 -6.79 8.45
N THR A 10 -3.35 -6.36 9.72
CA THR A 10 -3.57 -7.24 10.88
C THR A 10 -5.06 -7.41 11.21
N GLU A 11 -5.89 -6.47 10.79
CA GLU A 11 -7.34 -6.48 11.00
C GLU A 11 -8.09 -6.69 9.66
N GLY A 12 -9.00 -5.79 9.30
CA GLY A 12 -9.86 -5.91 8.12
C GLY A 12 -9.15 -5.85 6.77
N GLY A 13 -7.86 -5.54 6.73
CA GLY A 13 -7.07 -5.41 5.49
C GLY A 13 -6.35 -6.67 5.03
N LYS A 14 -6.39 -7.78 5.80
CA LYS A 14 -5.57 -8.97 5.54
C LYS A 14 -5.67 -9.48 4.08
N SER A 15 -6.88 -9.68 3.57
CA SER A 15 -7.11 -10.16 2.20
C SER A 15 -6.60 -9.19 1.13
N THR A 16 -6.67 -7.89 1.41
CA THR A 16 -6.13 -6.84 0.52
C THR A 16 -4.62 -6.89 0.50
N CYS A 17 -3.99 -7.05 1.67
CA CYS A 17 -2.54 -7.14 1.79
C CYS A 17 -1.99 -8.41 1.13
N GLU A 18 -2.65 -9.56 1.29
CA GLU A 18 -2.33 -10.79 0.56
C GLU A 18 -2.47 -10.63 -0.96
N LYS A 19 -3.59 -10.06 -1.42
CA LYS A 19 -3.85 -9.79 -2.85
C LYS A 19 -2.75 -8.95 -3.51
N PHE A 20 -2.19 -8.00 -2.78
CA PHE A 20 -1.11 -7.13 -3.27
C PHE A 20 0.28 -7.57 -2.78
N SER A 21 0.41 -8.80 -2.28
CA SER A 21 1.68 -9.41 -1.89
C SER A 21 2.50 -8.57 -0.90
N VAL A 22 1.83 -7.96 0.08
CA VAL A 22 2.49 -7.25 1.17
C VAL A 22 3.08 -8.27 2.14
N SER A 23 4.41 -8.37 2.17
CA SER A 23 5.16 -9.29 3.02
C SER A 23 5.88 -8.62 4.19
N GLY A 24 5.90 -7.28 4.24
CA GLY A 24 6.54 -6.51 5.30
C GLY A 24 5.91 -5.13 5.48
N TYR A 25 6.11 -4.52 6.65
CA TYR A 25 5.51 -3.23 7.01
C TYR A 25 6.59 -2.19 7.36
N PRO A 26 6.43 -0.92 6.96
CA PRO A 26 5.44 -0.42 6.00
C PRO A 26 5.81 -0.78 4.55
N THR A 27 4.79 -1.06 3.74
CA THR A 27 4.90 -1.17 2.27
C THR A 27 4.04 -0.09 1.63
N LEU A 28 4.63 0.74 0.77
CA LEU A 28 3.94 1.82 0.08
C LEU A 28 3.72 1.45 -1.38
N LYS A 29 2.46 1.47 -1.82
CA LYS A 29 2.04 1.14 -3.18
C LYS A 29 1.24 2.30 -3.78
N ILE A 30 1.54 2.63 -5.03
CA ILE A 30 0.87 3.68 -5.79
C ILE A 30 -0.20 3.04 -6.66
N PHE A 31 -1.44 3.54 -6.55
CA PHE A 31 -2.55 3.14 -7.39
C PHE A 31 -2.90 4.25 -8.39
N ARG A 32 -3.20 3.87 -9.63
CA ARG A 32 -3.68 4.78 -10.68
C ARG A 32 -4.92 4.17 -11.30
N LYS A 33 -6.02 4.93 -11.34
CA LYS A 33 -7.31 4.48 -11.88
C LYS A 33 -7.81 3.16 -11.27
N GLY A 34 -7.52 2.93 -9.98
CA GLY A 34 -7.92 1.72 -9.24
C GLY A 34 -6.99 0.51 -9.40
N GLU A 35 -5.96 0.62 -10.25
CA GLU A 35 -5.00 -0.46 -10.49
C GLU A 35 -3.65 -0.18 -9.82
N LEU A 36 -2.96 -1.25 -9.41
CA LEU A 36 -1.61 -1.14 -8.85
C LEU A 36 -0.66 -0.66 -9.95
N SER A 37 -0.07 0.51 -9.75
CA SER A 37 0.85 1.11 -10.72
C SER A 37 2.30 0.74 -10.42
N GLN A 38 2.76 0.96 -9.18
CA GLN A 38 4.16 0.68 -8.78
C GLN A 38 4.32 0.72 -7.25
N GLU A 39 5.42 0.16 -6.76
CA GLU A 39 5.86 0.35 -5.38
C GLU A 39 6.59 1.69 -5.22
N TYR A 40 6.48 2.30 -4.05
CA TYR A 40 7.19 3.52 -3.72
C TYR A 40 8.52 3.20 -3.05
N ASN A 41 9.60 3.53 -3.76
CA ASN A 41 10.99 3.32 -3.35
C ASN A 41 11.70 4.62 -2.94
N GLY A 42 10.96 5.73 -2.78
CA GLY A 42 11.53 7.01 -2.37
C GLY A 42 11.75 7.12 -0.86
N PRO A 43 12.26 8.28 -0.40
CA PRO A 43 12.49 8.55 1.02
C PRO A 43 11.21 8.39 1.86
N ARG A 44 11.34 7.78 3.03
CA ARG A 44 10.28 7.69 4.04
C ARG A 44 10.68 8.61 5.19
N GLU A 45 10.43 9.89 5.03
CA GLU A 45 10.67 10.88 6.08
C GLU A 45 9.50 10.89 7.06
N SER A 46 9.83 11.03 8.35
CA SER A 46 8.87 11.12 9.46
C SER A 46 8.45 12.57 9.72
#